data_AF-A0A1Y0C5Y2-F1
#
_entry.id   AF-A0A1Y0C5Y2-F1
#
_cell.length_a   1.000
_cell.length_b   1.000
_cell.length_c   1.000
_cell.angle_alpha   90.00
_cell.angle_beta   90.00
_cell.angle_gamma   90.00
#
_symmetry.space_group_name_H-M   'P 1'
#
loop_
_entity.id
_entity.type
_entity.pdbx_description
1 polymer ?
#
loop_
_entity_poly.entity_id
_entity_poly.type
_entity_poly.pdbx_seq_one_letter_code
_entity_poly.pdbx_strand_id
1 'polypeptide(L)'
;MHSQPGPSKRSVPLWLIASTAVAFLAVIVVIAVKTQGFGAANSNERMAQQRCETDVRAQLASPSTANLSEVKATASELDPDSRDLFSLIGNDSLKGVDHARITVWNVSGMVDAQTEVGTLMHDPFTCRAYFVDGALADTLVLFDHPH
;
A
#
# COMPACT_ATOMS: atom_id res chain seq x y z
N MET A 1 -44.93 -66.48 9.83
CA MET A 1 -45.54 -65.16 10.15
C MET A 1 -44.45 -64.10 10.09
N HIS A 2 -44.60 -63.11 9.21
CA HIS A 2 -43.71 -61.94 9.11
C HIS A 2 -44.01 -60.93 10.23
N SER A 3 -42.97 -60.29 10.77
CA SER A 3 -43.02 -58.89 11.20
C SER A 3 -41.61 -58.32 11.39
N GLN A 4 -41.41 -57.16 10.77
CA GLN A 4 -40.25 -56.24 10.82
C GLN A 4 -40.76 -54.93 11.48
N PRO A 5 -39.93 -53.89 11.67
CA PRO A 5 -38.81 -53.68 12.58
C PRO A 5 -39.13 -52.66 13.72
N GLY A 6 -38.29 -52.60 14.76
CA GLY A 6 -38.22 -51.46 15.68
C GLY A 6 -37.01 -50.56 15.36
N PRO A 7 -37.13 -49.22 15.46
CA PRO A 7 -36.12 -48.27 15.00
C PRO A 7 -34.87 -48.27 15.89
N SER A 8 -33.70 -48.39 15.27
CA SER A 8 -32.41 -48.22 15.95
C SER A 8 -32.18 -46.74 16.25
N LYS A 9 -32.32 -46.35 17.52
CA LYS A 9 -31.77 -45.08 18.02
C LYS A 9 -30.25 -45.19 18.03
N ARG A 10 -29.60 -44.77 16.94
CA ARG A 10 -28.16 -44.52 16.92
C ARG A 10 -27.87 -43.30 17.80
N SER A 11 -27.50 -43.55 19.05
CA SER A 11 -26.90 -42.54 19.92
C SER A 11 -25.55 -42.14 19.33
N VAL A 12 -25.52 -41.01 18.64
CA VAL A 12 -24.27 -40.39 18.23
C VAL A 12 -23.53 -39.97 19.50
N PRO A 13 -22.30 -40.45 19.75
CA PRO A 13 -21.57 -40.08 20.95
C PRO A 13 -21.25 -38.58 20.91
N LEU A 14 -21.76 -37.87 21.92
CA LEU A 14 -21.69 -36.40 22.09
C LEU A 14 -20.26 -35.83 22.09
N TRP A 15 -19.25 -36.68 22.13
CA TRP A 15 -17.84 -36.30 22.17
C TRP A 15 -17.28 -35.79 20.84
N LEU A 16 -17.97 -36.07 19.71
CA LEU A 16 -17.57 -35.57 18.39
C LEU A 16 -17.93 -34.10 18.13
N ILE A 17 -18.77 -33.49 18.98
CA ILE A 17 -19.22 -32.09 18.81
C ILE A 17 -18.28 -31.10 19.53
N ALA A 18 -17.52 -31.57 20.52
CA ALA A 18 -16.63 -30.69 21.30
C ALA A 18 -15.34 -30.32 20.55
N SER A 19 -14.83 -31.22 19.69
CA SER A 19 -13.54 -31.01 19.01
C SER A 19 -13.60 -30.05 17.82
N THR A 20 -14.78 -29.81 17.25
CA THR A 20 -14.95 -28.87 16.13
C THR A 20 -15.10 -27.43 16.59
N ALA A 21 -15.52 -27.16 17.83
CA ALA A 21 -15.73 -25.78 18.31
C ALA A 21 -14.41 -25.03 18.61
N VAL A 22 -13.35 -25.74 19.00
CA VAL A 22 -12.07 -25.11 19.39
C VAL A 22 -11.22 -24.72 18.17
N ALA A 23 -11.34 -25.45 17.06
CA ALA A 23 -10.56 -25.18 15.85
C ALA A 23 -11.00 -23.91 15.10
N PHE A 24 -12.25 -23.47 15.24
CA PHE A 24 -12.74 -22.26 14.57
C PHE A 24 -12.43 -20.96 15.31
N LEU A 25 -12.15 -20.99 16.61
CA LEU A 25 -11.85 -19.77 17.38
C LEU A 25 -10.39 -19.32 17.24
N ALA A 26 -9.45 -20.23 16.98
CA ALA A 26 -8.04 -19.87 16.81
C ALA A 26 -7.73 -19.18 15.47
N VAL A 27 -8.56 -19.37 14.45
CA VAL A 27 -8.33 -18.78 13.11
C VAL A 27 -8.82 -17.32 13.04
N ILE A 28 -9.74 -16.89 13.89
CA ILE A 28 -10.32 -15.53 13.80
C ILE A 28 -9.40 -14.47 14.44
N VAL A 29 -8.61 -14.82 15.46
CA VAL A 29 -7.74 -13.83 16.15
C VAL A 29 -6.55 -13.40 15.29
N VAL A 30 -6.13 -14.18 14.29
CA VAL A 30 -5.01 -13.82 13.40
C VAL A 30 -5.42 -12.80 12.32
N ILE A 31 -6.71 -12.66 12.00
CA ILE A 31 -7.17 -11.81 10.89
C ILE A 31 -7.57 -10.41 11.36
N ALA A 32 -7.90 -10.23 12.64
CA ALA A 32 -8.43 -8.96 13.14
C ALA A 32 -7.40 -7.80 13.17
N VAL A 33 -6.09 -8.08 13.10
CA VAL A 33 -5.07 -7.02 13.11
C VAL A 33 -4.87 -6.39 11.73
N LYS A 34 -5.29 -7.04 10.64
CA LYS A 34 -5.09 -6.49 9.28
C LYS A 34 -6.29 -5.71 8.73
N THR A 35 -7.49 -5.86 9.31
CA THR A 35 -8.71 -5.33 8.66
C THR A 35 -9.02 -3.87 8.96
N GLN A 36 -8.42 -3.25 9.99
CA GLN A 36 -8.57 -1.82 10.22
C GLN A 36 -7.79 -0.95 9.22
N GLY A 37 -6.90 -1.55 8.42
CA GLY A 37 -6.08 -0.84 7.43
C GLY A 37 -6.72 -0.67 6.05
N PHE A 38 -7.69 -1.51 5.62
CA PHE A 38 -8.11 -1.50 4.21
C PHE A 38 -8.86 -0.24 3.77
N GLY A 39 -9.54 0.46 4.69
CA GLY A 39 -10.21 1.74 4.37
C GLY A 39 -9.23 2.89 4.20
N ALA A 40 -8.37 3.10 5.21
CA ALA A 40 -7.37 4.16 5.22
C ALA A 40 -6.20 3.90 4.25
N ALA A 41 -5.80 2.64 4.06
CA ALA A 41 -4.78 2.28 3.08
C ALA A 41 -5.26 2.62 1.66
N ASN A 42 -6.53 2.31 1.32
CA ASN A 42 -7.09 2.64 0.02
C ASN A 42 -7.26 4.15 -0.22
N SER A 43 -7.41 4.97 0.82
CA SER A 43 -7.43 6.43 0.70
C SER A 43 -6.02 7.00 0.57
N ASN A 44 -5.08 6.50 1.37
CA ASN A 44 -3.70 6.97 1.38
C ASN A 44 -2.95 6.54 0.11
N GLU A 45 -3.24 5.35 -0.41
CA GLU A 45 -2.76 4.87 -1.71
C GLU A 45 -3.17 5.82 -2.83
N ARG A 46 -4.46 6.18 -2.90
CA ARG A 46 -4.97 7.13 -3.90
C ARG A 46 -4.39 8.52 -3.73
N MET A 47 -4.26 9.00 -2.49
CA MET A 47 -3.68 10.30 -2.19
C MET A 47 -2.19 10.34 -2.57
N ALA A 48 -1.44 9.28 -2.26
CA ALA A 48 -0.05 9.12 -2.65
C ALA A 48 0.08 9.17 -4.18
N GLN A 49 -0.75 8.39 -4.88
CA GLN A 49 -0.76 8.38 -6.34
C GLN A 49 -1.04 9.77 -6.92
N GLN A 50 -2.14 10.41 -6.51
CA GLN A 50 -2.53 11.73 -7.02
C GLN A 50 -1.46 12.80 -6.76
N ARG A 51 -0.89 12.81 -5.55
CA ARG A 51 0.15 13.78 -5.20
C ARG A 51 1.41 13.52 -6.01
N CYS A 52 1.88 12.28 -6.06
CA CYS A 52 3.07 11.91 -6.83
C CYS A 52 2.92 12.20 -8.31
N GLU A 53 1.78 11.90 -8.94
CA GLU A 53 1.55 12.27 -10.35
C GLU A 53 1.64 13.78 -10.57
N THR A 54 1.14 14.58 -9.62
CA THR A 54 1.21 16.04 -9.67
C THR A 54 2.65 16.52 -9.58
N ASP A 55 3.43 16.00 -8.62
CA ASP A 55 4.82 16.43 -8.42
C ASP A 55 5.76 15.95 -9.51
N VAL A 56 5.55 14.74 -10.04
CA VAL A 56 6.26 14.24 -11.22
C VAL A 56 6.02 15.17 -12.39
N ARG A 57 4.76 15.53 -12.70
CA ARG A 57 4.46 16.50 -13.77
C ARG A 57 5.11 17.85 -13.55
N ALA A 58 5.14 18.33 -12.31
CA ALA A 58 5.72 19.64 -11.97
C ALA A 58 7.24 19.72 -12.20
N GLN A 59 7.94 18.58 -12.23
CA GLN A 59 9.38 18.53 -12.49
C GLN A 59 9.73 18.35 -13.98
N LEU A 60 8.76 18.11 -14.86
CA LEU A 60 9.02 17.92 -16.29
C LEU A 60 9.11 19.26 -17.02
N ALA A 61 9.94 19.31 -18.07
CA ALA A 61 10.08 20.51 -18.92
C ALA A 61 8.76 20.94 -19.60
N SER A 62 7.88 19.99 -19.94
CA SER A 62 6.57 20.26 -20.54
C SER A 62 5.44 19.54 -19.79
N PRO A 63 4.97 20.09 -18.65
CA PRO A 63 3.98 19.44 -17.79
C PRO A 63 2.63 19.18 -18.48
N SER A 64 2.19 20.08 -19.36
CA SER A 64 0.87 20.01 -20.01
C SER A 64 0.78 18.96 -21.12
N THR A 65 1.93 18.49 -21.63
CA THR A 65 1.99 17.43 -22.65
C THR A 65 2.44 16.10 -22.07
N ALA A 66 2.72 16.04 -20.76
CA ALA A 66 3.19 14.83 -20.12
C ALA A 66 2.06 13.81 -19.93
N ASN A 67 2.29 12.57 -20.37
CA ASN A 67 1.41 11.45 -20.09
C ASN A 67 2.07 10.56 -19.03
N LEU A 68 1.32 10.19 -17.99
CA LEU A 68 1.77 9.24 -16.99
C LEU A 68 0.94 7.98 -17.18
N SER A 69 1.63 6.85 -17.27
CA SER A 69 1.02 5.54 -17.52
C SER A 69 1.57 4.51 -16.55
N GLU A 70 0.82 3.40 -16.40
CA GLU A 70 1.20 2.27 -15.53
C GLU A 70 1.46 2.64 -14.06
N VAL A 71 0.86 3.74 -13.60
CA VAL A 71 1.07 4.27 -12.25
C VAL A 71 0.50 3.30 -11.22
N LYS A 72 1.36 2.88 -10.30
CA LYS A 72 1.02 1.96 -9.21
C LYS A 72 1.62 2.45 -7.90
N ALA A 73 0.80 2.54 -6.87
CA ALA A 73 1.22 2.80 -5.51
C ALA A 73 1.36 1.49 -4.73
N THR A 74 2.48 1.31 -4.04
CA THR A 74 2.72 0.16 -3.16
C THR A 74 3.23 0.63 -1.81
N ALA A 75 2.74 0.02 -0.73
CA ALA A 75 3.30 0.29 0.59
C ALA A 75 4.77 -0.13 0.60
N SER A 76 5.63 0.74 1.13
CA SER A 76 7.07 0.55 1.18
C SER A 76 7.56 0.79 2.61
N GLU A 77 8.64 0.11 2.97
CA GLU A 77 9.32 0.36 4.24
C GLU A 77 10.05 1.70 4.19
N LEU A 78 10.13 2.36 5.34
CA LEU A 78 10.97 3.54 5.53
C LEU A 78 12.43 3.08 5.57
N ASP A 79 13.28 3.68 4.75
CA ASP A 79 14.71 3.41 4.66
C ASP A 79 15.50 4.66 5.09
N PRO A 80 15.64 4.89 6.41
CA PRO A 80 16.17 6.12 6.95
C PRO A 80 17.68 6.31 6.73
N ASP A 81 18.39 5.23 6.40
CA ASP A 81 19.85 5.23 6.26
C ASP A 81 20.29 5.38 4.79
N SER A 82 19.37 5.28 3.83
CA SER A 82 19.68 5.37 2.41
C SER A 82 18.71 6.27 1.65
N ARG A 83 17.55 5.77 1.24
CA ARG A 83 16.65 6.45 0.30
C ARG A 83 15.93 7.63 0.93
N ASP A 84 15.63 7.54 2.22
CA ASP A 84 14.79 8.50 2.93
C ASP A 84 15.60 9.44 3.81
N LEU A 85 16.92 9.21 3.95
CA LEU A 85 17.80 9.98 4.83
C LEU A 85 17.64 11.49 4.62
N PHE A 86 17.72 11.95 3.37
CA PHE A 86 17.63 13.37 3.05
C PHE A 86 16.26 13.97 3.35
N SER A 87 15.19 13.23 3.09
CA SER A 87 13.82 13.64 3.45
C SER A 87 13.67 13.77 4.97
N LEU A 88 14.22 12.81 5.73
CA LEU A 88 14.10 12.77 7.19
C LEU A 88 14.94 13.82 7.91
N ILE A 89 16.08 14.25 7.36
CA ILE A 89 16.93 15.27 7.99
C ILE A 89 16.64 16.69 7.47
N GLY A 90 16.17 16.80 6.23
CA GLY A 90 16.05 18.06 5.49
C GLY A 90 14.63 18.61 5.37
N ASN A 91 13.60 17.77 5.52
CA ASN A 91 12.20 18.20 5.42
C ASN A 91 11.62 18.51 6.81
N ASP A 92 11.17 19.75 7.03
CA ASP A 92 10.60 20.17 8.31
C ASP A 92 9.35 19.36 8.72
N SER A 93 8.61 18.78 7.78
CA SER A 93 7.44 17.93 8.04
C SER A 93 7.80 16.52 8.54
N LEU A 94 9.02 16.06 8.28
CA LEU A 94 9.48 14.70 8.64
C LEU A 94 10.56 14.72 9.72
N LYS A 95 11.28 15.83 9.87
CA LYS A 95 12.40 15.96 10.78
C LYS A 95 11.97 15.79 12.23
N GLY A 96 12.61 14.84 12.91
CA GLY A 96 12.36 14.55 14.32
C GLY A 96 11.04 13.83 14.59
N VAL A 97 10.29 13.44 13.56
CA VAL A 97 9.14 12.55 13.69
C VAL A 97 9.64 11.14 13.99
N ASP A 98 8.98 10.46 14.93
CA ASP A 98 9.25 9.05 15.21
C ASP A 98 8.96 8.21 13.95
N HIS A 99 9.96 7.44 13.49
CA HIS A 99 9.87 6.60 12.30
C HIS A 99 8.70 5.62 12.36
N ALA A 100 8.29 5.15 13.54
CA ALA A 100 7.14 4.26 13.69
C ALA A 100 5.79 4.91 13.32
N ARG A 101 5.73 6.24 13.30
CA ARG A 101 4.55 7.03 12.87
C ARG A 101 4.56 7.35 11.39
N ILE A 102 5.67 7.10 10.70
CA ILE A 102 5.84 7.36 9.29
C ILE A 102 5.44 6.11 8.50
N THR A 103 4.52 6.28 7.57
CA THR A 103 4.17 5.26 6.58
C THR A 103 4.55 5.76 5.20
N VAL A 104 5.11 4.88 4.38
CA VAL A 104 5.64 5.26 3.06
C VAL A 104 4.91 4.51 1.95
N TRP A 105 4.58 5.25 0.91
CA TRP A 105 4.06 4.70 -0.34
C TRP A 105 5.05 4.96 -1.46
N ASN A 106 5.45 3.91 -2.16
CA ASN A 106 6.26 3.98 -3.37
C ASN A 106 5.32 3.96 -4.58
N VAL A 107 5.25 5.08 -5.29
CA VAL A 107 4.47 5.26 -6.51
C VAL A 107 5.43 5.17 -7.69
N SER A 108 5.28 4.15 -8.52
CA SER A 108 6.10 3.96 -9.72
C SER A 108 5.23 3.97 -10.96
N GLY A 109 5.80 4.39 -12.09
CA GLY A 109 5.12 4.34 -13.38
C GLY A 109 6.06 4.76 -14.51
N MET A 110 5.49 4.96 -15.69
CA MET A 110 6.18 5.50 -16.85
C MET A 110 5.70 6.92 -17.13
N VAL A 111 6.61 7.78 -17.59
CA VAL A 111 6.28 9.13 -18.04
C VAL A 111 6.72 9.33 -19.49
N ASP A 112 5.76 9.73 -20.31
CA ASP A 112 6.00 10.25 -21.65
C ASP A 112 5.99 11.78 -21.60
N ALA A 113 7.11 12.42 -21.91
CA ALA A 113 7.22 13.89 -21.87
C ALA A 113 8.08 14.43 -23.00
N GLN A 114 7.83 15.67 -23.41
CA GLN A 114 8.75 16.35 -24.32
C GLN A 114 9.92 16.94 -23.53
N THR A 115 11.14 16.69 -24.02
CA THR A 115 12.37 17.32 -23.52
C THR A 115 12.43 18.79 -23.95
N GLU A 116 13.38 19.55 -23.39
CA GLU A 116 13.61 20.95 -23.78
C GLU A 116 13.91 21.13 -25.29
N VAL A 117 14.46 20.10 -25.93
CA VAL A 117 14.78 20.09 -27.37
C VAL A 117 13.64 19.54 -28.25
N GLY A 118 12.47 19.26 -27.66
CA GLY A 118 11.26 18.83 -28.38
C GLY A 118 11.23 17.35 -28.78
N THR A 119 12.13 16.52 -28.22
CA THR A 119 12.04 15.06 -28.40
C THR A 119 11.10 14.45 -27.37
N LEU A 120 10.39 13.39 -27.74
CA LEU A 120 9.61 12.62 -26.79
C LEU A 120 10.53 11.68 -26.01
N MET A 121 10.44 11.73 -24.69
CA MET A 121 11.12 10.88 -23.72
C MET A 121 10.10 9.91 -23.12
N HIS A 122 10.53 8.68 -22.81
CA HIS A 122 9.73 7.66 -22.15
C HIS A 122 10.56 7.01 -21.04
N ASP A 123 10.42 7.50 -19.82
CA ASP A 123 11.29 7.07 -18.71
C ASP A 123 10.46 6.56 -17.53
N PRO A 124 11.01 5.61 -16.76
CA PRO A 124 10.43 5.23 -15.49
C PRO A 124 10.60 6.38 -14.48
N PHE A 125 9.60 6.55 -13.63
CA PHE A 125 9.72 7.41 -12.46
C PHE A 125 9.39 6.64 -11.19
N THR A 126 9.99 7.07 -10.08
CA THR A 126 9.61 6.62 -8.74
C THR A 126 9.37 7.84 -7.86
N CYS A 127 8.22 7.88 -7.20
CA CYS A 127 7.90 8.89 -6.21
C CYS A 127 7.60 8.20 -4.87
N ARG A 128 8.18 8.71 -3.78
CA ARG A 128 7.90 8.25 -2.42
C ARG A 128 7.01 9.27 -1.74
N ALA A 129 5.84 8.86 -1.26
CA ALA A 129 4.94 9.69 -0.48
C ALA A 129 5.00 9.28 1.00
N TYR A 130 5.26 10.25 1.87
CA TYR A 130 5.41 10.04 3.31
C TYR A 130 4.17 10.54 4.02
N PHE A 131 3.62 9.68 4.86
CA PHE A 131 2.45 9.99 5.69
C PHE A 131 2.84 9.89 7.15
N VAL A 132 2.49 10.91 7.94
CA VAL A 132 2.64 10.93 9.39
C VAL A 132 1.26 10.78 10.02
N ASP A 133 1.06 9.72 10.79
CA ASP A 133 -0.23 9.35 11.39
C ASP A 133 -1.41 9.34 10.39
N GLY A 134 -1.11 8.98 9.13
CA GLY A 134 -2.09 8.89 8.06
C GLY A 134 -2.38 10.19 7.31
N ALA A 135 -1.73 11.31 7.66
CA ALA A 135 -1.77 12.55 6.87
C ALA A 135 -0.54 12.65 5.95
N LEU A 136 -0.74 13.03 4.69
CA LEU A 136 0.35 13.25 3.74
C LEU A 136 1.23 14.43 4.21
N ALA A 137 2.49 14.14 4.48
CA ALA A 137 3.45 15.11 5.01
C ALA A 137 4.42 15.62 3.93
N ASP A 138 4.88 14.73 3.05
CA ASP A 138 5.84 15.07 2.01
C ASP A 138 5.83 14.06 0.85
N THR A 139 6.47 14.43 -0.26
CA THR A 139 6.70 13.60 -1.44
C THR A 139 8.09 13.83 -2.00
N LEU A 140 8.81 12.75 -2.30
CA LEU A 140 10.11 12.76 -2.95
C LEU A 140 9.99 12.12 -4.33
N VAL A 141 10.17 12.90 -5.39
CA VAL A 141 10.25 12.39 -6.77
C VAL A 141 11.70 12.05 -7.10
N LEU A 142 11.90 10.88 -7.68
CA LEU A 142 13.17 10.35 -8.13
C LEU A 142 13.02 9.94 -9.60
N PHE A 143 13.80 10.58 -10.46
CA PHE A 143 13.96 10.18 -11.85
C PHE A 143 15.27 9.42 -12.01
N ASP A 144 15.26 8.36 -12.83
CA ASP A 144 16.47 7.61 -13.13
C ASP A 144 17.45 8.41 -14.01
N HIS A 145 16.95 9.40 -14.74
CA HIS A 145 17.77 10.33 -15.55
C HIS A 145 17.42 11.79 -15.24
N PRO A 146 18.39 12.72 -15.37
CA PRO A 146 18.08 14.15 -15.37
C PRO A 146 17.23 14.49 -16.61
N HIS A 147 16.19 15.30 -16.43
CA HIS A 147 15.20 15.68 -17.45
C HIS A 147 15.12 17.19 -17.65
#